data_AF-A0A3D2V968-F1
#
_entry.id   AF-A0A3D2V968-F1
#
_cell.length_a   1.000
_cell.length_b   1.000
_cell.length_c   1.000
_cell.angle_alpha   90.00
_cell.angle_beta   90.00
_cell.angle_gamma   90.00
#
_symmetry.space_group_name_H-M   'P 1'
#
loop_
_entity.id
_entity.type
_entity.pdbx_description
1 polymer ?
#
loop_
_entity_poly.entity_id
_entity_poly.type
_entity_poly.pdbx_seq_one_letter_code
_entity_poly.pdbx_strand_id
1 'polypeptide(L)'
;MKNARLFIYFAAGILFALPGISIAQEEDRAGLDFFEAKIRPMLVSHCYECHSAGAAAKKKLKGGLYLDSREGSLAGGESGPAVVPGNPDESLLVSALKHEGFEMPPKGKLPDEIIGHFVKWIELGAPDPRDGQTVAATSSINIDEGKKHWAFQPLADVAVPETGDEDWGRTDIDAYIRARQLDAGVSPNAIASPRTLIRRAYFDLIGLPPTPEQVSSFVQAADQDLSAAYSAMIDELLASEHYGERWGRHWLDIARFAESNGYAFDGDRPNAWHYRDFVIKALNSDVPYDEFIRLQLAGDLLTDRNVQTTDQSNAAIYNLAATGFLVAGPYTTQQTQKERERSRYEQLDDIVSTMGTSLLGITIGCARCHSHKFDPVPQHDYYRLIANFAEVGFDNTAITTNPEDFSKQTADFNAAHNPLVKARSDYEANELPGIFDTWLETTLANEIETPVGVTLGNWQHAGPFAAENYDTALSTAFPPESGVDLQATYKDGTIKWTAHAEWKDGEFTSVLDETIGAHYLHRLVTSDVDK
;
A
#
# COMPACT_ATOMS: atom_id res chain seq x y z
N MET A 1 107.90 1.10 18.94
CA MET A 1 107.26 0.59 17.71
C MET A 1 105.76 0.77 17.89
N LYS A 2 105.22 1.74 17.15
CA LYS A 2 103.79 2.06 17.11
C LYS A 2 103.06 1.01 16.27
N ASN A 3 101.77 0.81 16.57
CA ASN A 3 100.66 0.33 15.75
C ASN A 3 99.84 -0.70 16.54
N ALA A 4 98.52 -0.78 16.49
CA ALA A 4 97.41 0.11 16.16
C ALA A 4 96.19 -0.80 16.39
N ARG A 5 95.20 -0.34 17.16
CA ARG A 5 93.97 -1.10 17.41
C ARG A 5 93.12 -1.14 16.13
N LEU A 6 92.60 -2.31 15.76
CA LEU A 6 91.51 -2.45 14.80
C LEU A 6 90.38 -3.26 15.45
N PHE A 7 89.29 -2.57 15.76
CA PHE A 7 88.00 -3.15 16.15
C PHE A 7 87.34 -3.73 14.91
N ILE A 8 86.93 -5.01 14.96
CA ILE A 8 86.04 -5.63 13.97
C ILE A 8 84.63 -5.63 14.56
N TYR A 9 83.74 -4.87 13.91
CA TYR A 9 82.29 -4.90 14.16
C TYR A 9 81.70 -6.18 13.54
N PHE A 10 81.07 -7.02 14.37
CA PHE A 10 80.11 -8.02 13.90
C PHE A 10 78.71 -7.44 14.14
N ALA A 11 78.08 -6.97 13.07
CA ALA A 11 76.69 -6.53 13.08
C ALA A 11 75.78 -7.76 12.98
N ALA A 12 74.99 -8.01 14.03
CA ALA A 12 73.88 -8.95 14.00
C ALA A 12 72.69 -8.28 13.31
N GLY A 13 72.35 -8.74 12.10
CA GLY A 13 71.14 -8.33 11.39
C GLY A 13 69.90 -8.98 12.01
N ILE A 14 69.08 -8.18 12.69
CA ILE A 14 67.75 -8.54 13.14
C ILE A 14 66.82 -8.46 11.93
N LEU A 15 66.24 -9.60 11.54
CA LEU A 15 65.22 -9.71 10.49
C LEU A 15 63.89 -9.16 11.07
N PHE A 16 63.50 -7.94 10.70
CA PHE A 16 62.14 -7.45 10.92
C PHE A 16 61.23 -8.06 9.85
N ALA A 17 60.39 -9.01 10.26
CA ALA A 17 59.23 -9.41 9.46
C ALA A 17 58.15 -8.34 9.61
N LEU A 18 57.99 -7.50 8.58
CA LEU A 18 56.82 -6.63 8.44
C LEU A 18 55.60 -7.50 8.10
N PRO A 19 54.50 -7.44 8.86
CA PRO A 19 53.24 -8.00 8.41
C PRO A 19 52.75 -7.14 7.25
N GLY A 20 52.60 -7.76 6.08
CA GLY A 20 51.95 -7.15 4.92
C GLY A 20 50.52 -6.81 5.28
N ILE A 21 50.25 -5.52 5.47
CA ILE A 21 48.90 -4.98 5.58
C ILE A 21 48.20 -5.29 4.25
N SER A 22 47.12 -6.06 4.34
CA SER A 22 46.32 -6.54 3.21
C SER A 22 45.48 -5.39 2.64
N ILE A 23 46.08 -4.59 1.75
CA ILE A 23 45.40 -3.53 0.99
C ILE A 23 44.44 -4.12 -0.08
N ALA A 24 44.60 -5.40 -0.43
CA ALA A 24 43.87 -6.03 -1.53
C ALA A 24 42.37 -6.30 -1.25
N GLN A 25 41.93 -6.35 0.00
CA GLN A 25 40.54 -6.74 0.34
C GLN A 25 39.55 -5.56 0.36
N GLU A 26 40.05 -4.33 0.52
CA GLU A 26 39.23 -3.11 0.52
C GLU A 26 38.94 -2.62 -0.91
N GLU A 27 39.90 -2.79 -1.83
CA GLU A 27 39.75 -2.47 -3.26
C GLU A 27 38.71 -3.37 -3.96
N ASP A 28 38.62 -4.65 -3.58
CA ASP A 28 37.67 -5.60 -4.16
C ASP A 28 36.21 -5.23 -3.81
N ARG A 29 35.96 -4.81 -2.56
CA ARG A 29 34.61 -4.42 -2.10
C ARG A 29 34.09 -3.15 -2.80
N ALA A 30 34.93 -2.13 -2.94
CA ALA A 30 34.55 -0.91 -3.64
C ALA A 30 34.23 -1.17 -5.13
N GLY A 31 34.97 -2.09 -5.75
CA GLY A 31 34.70 -2.54 -7.12
C GLY A 31 33.38 -3.29 -7.27
N LEU A 32 33.07 -4.18 -6.33
CA LEU A 32 31.78 -4.90 -6.29
C LEU A 32 30.59 -3.96 -6.04
N ASP A 33 30.73 -3.02 -5.11
CA ASP A 33 29.70 -1.99 -4.85
C ASP A 33 29.47 -1.12 -6.11
N PHE A 34 30.54 -0.77 -6.82
CA PHE A 34 30.45 -0.03 -8.09
C PHE A 34 29.71 -0.85 -9.16
N PHE A 35 29.99 -2.15 -9.27
CA PHE A 35 29.29 -3.04 -10.18
C PHE A 35 27.79 -3.09 -9.89
N GLU A 36 27.39 -3.30 -8.62
CA GLU A 36 25.99 -3.37 -8.21
C GLU A 36 25.25 -2.05 -8.43
N ALA A 37 25.89 -0.92 -8.12
CA ALA A 37 25.26 0.39 -8.22
C ALA A 37 25.19 0.95 -9.64
N LYS A 38 26.21 0.70 -10.48
CA LYS A 38 26.38 1.38 -11.78
C LYS A 38 26.29 0.47 -12.99
N ILE A 39 26.68 -0.81 -12.87
CA ILE A 39 26.81 -1.71 -14.02
C ILE A 39 25.63 -2.67 -14.13
N ARG A 40 25.28 -3.38 -13.05
CA ARG A 40 24.19 -4.36 -13.06
C ARG A 40 22.85 -3.78 -13.55
N PRO A 41 22.40 -2.58 -13.10
CA PRO A 41 21.13 -2.02 -13.58
C PRO A 41 21.14 -1.76 -15.09
N MET A 42 22.28 -1.35 -15.65
CA MET A 42 22.43 -1.07 -17.07
C MET A 42 22.42 -2.35 -17.91
N LEU A 43 23.11 -3.39 -17.45
CA LEU A 43 23.08 -4.71 -18.09
C LEU A 43 21.67 -5.31 -18.12
N VAL A 44 20.93 -5.21 -17.00
CA VAL A 44 19.54 -5.67 -16.90
C VAL A 44 18.63 -4.92 -17.85
N SER A 45 18.73 -3.59 -17.87
CA SER A 45 17.84 -2.71 -18.66
C SER A 45 18.09 -2.80 -20.16
N HIS A 46 19.36 -2.88 -20.58
CA HIS A 46 19.75 -2.67 -21.97
C HIS A 46 20.35 -3.89 -22.67
N CYS A 47 20.77 -4.93 -21.94
CA CYS A 47 21.54 -6.04 -22.51
C CYS A 47 20.83 -7.39 -22.39
N TYR A 48 20.20 -7.69 -21.25
CA TYR A 48 19.71 -9.04 -20.94
C TYR A 48 18.56 -9.54 -21.83
N GLU A 49 17.81 -8.64 -22.49
CA GLU A 49 16.76 -9.05 -23.43
C GLU A 49 17.30 -9.94 -24.56
N CYS A 50 18.56 -9.72 -24.97
CA CYS A 50 19.23 -10.41 -26.07
C CYS A 50 20.47 -11.21 -25.65
N HIS A 51 21.11 -10.87 -24.53
CA HIS A 51 22.41 -11.42 -24.12
C HIS A 51 22.35 -12.01 -22.70
N SER A 52 21.46 -12.98 -22.48
CA SER A 52 21.31 -13.69 -21.20
C SER A 52 20.86 -15.14 -21.39
N ALA A 53 20.98 -15.95 -20.35
CA ALA A 53 20.39 -17.29 -20.29
C ALA A 53 18.86 -17.25 -20.48
N GLY A 54 18.20 -16.21 -19.96
CA GLY A 54 16.78 -15.97 -20.21
C GLY A 54 16.47 -15.71 -21.69
N ALA A 55 17.33 -14.97 -22.40
CA ALA A 55 17.22 -14.78 -23.84
C ALA A 55 17.44 -16.09 -24.61
N ALA A 56 18.39 -16.93 -24.17
CA ALA A 56 18.62 -18.26 -24.74
C ALA A 56 17.40 -19.18 -24.61
N ALA A 57 16.81 -19.25 -23.41
CA ALA A 57 15.58 -20.03 -23.16
C ALA A 57 14.41 -19.58 -24.04
N LYS A 58 14.32 -18.29 -24.34
CA LYS A 58 13.28 -17.70 -25.21
C LYS A 58 13.65 -17.69 -26.70
N LYS A 59 14.76 -18.33 -27.11
CA LYS A 59 15.29 -18.33 -28.48
C LYS A 59 15.55 -16.93 -29.06
N LYS A 60 15.89 -15.97 -28.19
CA LYS A 60 16.22 -14.58 -28.51
C LYS A 60 17.71 -14.25 -28.39
N LEU A 61 18.54 -15.21 -27.95
CA LEU A 61 19.98 -15.01 -27.77
C LEU A 61 20.66 -14.54 -29.05
N LYS A 62 21.51 -13.51 -28.94
CA LYS A 62 22.28 -12.96 -30.05
C LYS A 62 23.78 -13.13 -29.83
N GLY A 63 24.48 -13.52 -30.90
CA GLY A 63 25.95 -13.65 -30.94
C GLY A 63 26.55 -14.66 -29.96
N GLY A 64 25.74 -15.60 -29.45
CA GLY A 64 26.17 -16.57 -28.42
C GLY A 64 26.62 -15.92 -27.11
N LEU A 65 26.33 -14.64 -26.89
CA LEU A 65 26.89 -13.83 -25.81
C LEU A 65 25.99 -13.84 -24.57
N TYR A 66 26.58 -14.12 -23.41
CA TYR A 66 25.92 -14.12 -22.10
C TYR A 66 26.51 -13.03 -21.23
N LEU A 67 25.78 -11.94 -21.04
CA LEU A 67 26.20 -10.83 -20.18
C LEU A 67 25.63 -10.93 -18.77
N ASP A 68 24.88 -11.98 -18.45
CA ASP A 68 24.22 -12.21 -17.15
C ASP A 68 25.03 -13.04 -16.16
N SER A 69 26.25 -13.45 -16.53
CA SER A 69 27.23 -14.10 -15.67
C SER A 69 28.63 -13.50 -15.89
N ARG A 70 29.51 -13.62 -14.89
CA ARG A 70 30.91 -13.20 -15.02
C ARG A 70 31.62 -14.00 -16.09
N GLU A 71 31.51 -15.32 -16.03
CA GLU A 71 32.15 -16.27 -16.94
C GLU A 71 31.68 -16.05 -18.37
N GLY A 72 30.37 -15.81 -18.57
CA GLY A 72 29.82 -15.48 -19.88
C GLY A 72 30.36 -14.14 -20.42
N SER A 73 30.52 -13.15 -19.56
CA SER A 73 31.03 -11.82 -19.96
C SER A 73 32.52 -11.88 -20.31
N LEU A 74 33.30 -12.70 -19.61
CA LEU A 74 34.73 -12.91 -19.85
C LEU A 74 34.99 -13.81 -21.06
N ALA A 75 34.23 -14.90 -21.21
CA ALA A 75 34.34 -15.79 -22.38
C ALA A 75 33.91 -15.08 -23.66
N GLY A 76 32.87 -14.24 -23.56
CA GLY A 76 32.29 -13.52 -24.68
C GLY A 76 31.46 -14.41 -25.61
N GLY A 77 31.21 -13.90 -26.81
CA GLY A 77 30.37 -14.55 -27.80
C GLY A 77 31.15 -15.11 -28.99
N GLU A 78 30.45 -15.31 -30.11
CA GLU A 78 31.05 -15.76 -31.38
C GLU A 78 32.17 -14.85 -31.89
N SER A 79 32.17 -13.58 -31.47
CA SER A 79 33.17 -12.56 -31.84
C SER A 79 34.39 -12.50 -30.91
N GLY A 80 34.43 -13.32 -29.86
CA GLY A 80 35.49 -13.32 -28.83
C GLY A 80 35.07 -12.67 -27.51
N PRO A 81 36.03 -12.47 -26.57
CA PRO A 81 35.79 -11.95 -25.23
C PRO A 81 35.04 -10.62 -25.22
N ALA A 82 33.95 -10.53 -24.44
CA ALA A 82 33.19 -9.28 -24.33
C ALA A 82 33.86 -8.30 -23.36
N VAL A 83 34.43 -8.82 -22.27
CA VAL A 83 35.14 -8.05 -21.25
C VAL A 83 36.54 -8.61 -21.06
N VAL A 84 37.54 -7.72 -21.19
CA VAL A 84 38.94 -7.99 -20.87
C VAL A 84 39.30 -7.18 -19.62
N PRO A 85 39.39 -7.81 -18.43
CA PRO A 85 39.69 -7.12 -17.18
C PRO A 85 40.93 -6.22 -17.29
N GLY A 86 40.80 -4.97 -16.84
CA GLY A 86 41.87 -3.96 -16.86
C GLY A 86 42.10 -3.29 -18.21
N ASN A 87 41.49 -3.76 -19.31
CA ASN A 87 41.75 -3.26 -20.66
C ASN A 87 40.44 -2.92 -21.40
N PRO A 88 39.89 -1.70 -21.19
CA PRO A 88 38.66 -1.27 -21.86
C PRO A 88 38.77 -1.25 -23.40
N ASP A 89 39.94 -0.89 -23.93
CA ASP A 89 40.15 -0.77 -25.39
C ASP A 89 40.16 -2.13 -26.11
N GLU A 90 40.51 -3.21 -25.39
CA GLU A 90 40.44 -4.59 -25.90
C GLU A 90 39.08 -5.25 -25.62
N SER A 91 38.20 -4.59 -24.86
CA SER A 91 36.89 -5.13 -24.48
C SER A 91 35.84 -4.83 -25.55
N LEU A 92 35.37 -5.86 -26.26
CA LEU A 92 34.35 -5.72 -27.31
C LEU A 92 33.05 -5.09 -26.81
N LEU A 93 32.70 -5.26 -25.53
CA LEU A 93 31.55 -4.61 -24.91
C LEU A 93 31.66 -3.08 -24.98
N VAL A 94 32.84 -2.52 -24.69
CA VAL A 94 33.06 -1.07 -24.72
C VAL A 94 33.05 -0.55 -26.16
N SER A 95 33.74 -1.25 -27.07
CA SER A 95 33.72 -0.92 -28.50
C SER A 95 32.28 -0.91 -29.05
N ALA A 96 31.46 -1.89 -28.64
CA ALA A 96 30.08 -1.97 -29.08
C ALA A 96 29.20 -0.84 -28.53
N LEU A 97 29.36 -0.51 -27.25
CA LEU A 97 28.67 0.62 -26.61
C LEU A 97 29.07 1.98 -27.20
N LYS A 98 30.34 2.14 -27.59
CA LYS A 98 30.84 3.35 -28.27
C LYS A 98 30.39 3.46 -29.72
N HIS A 99 29.86 2.38 -30.31
CA HIS A 99 29.55 2.23 -31.73
C HIS A 99 30.80 2.32 -32.62
N GLU A 100 31.92 1.74 -32.18
CA GLU A 100 33.18 1.68 -32.93
C GLU A 100 33.33 0.37 -33.73
N GLY A 101 32.30 -0.47 -33.71
CA GLY A 101 32.21 -1.75 -34.40
C GLY A 101 30.76 -2.24 -34.46
N PHE A 102 30.40 -3.23 -33.65
CA PHE A 102 29.00 -3.65 -33.50
C PHE A 102 28.20 -2.57 -32.78
N GLU A 103 27.12 -2.05 -33.38
CA GLU A 103 26.31 -1.02 -32.73
C GLU A 103 25.30 -1.63 -31.75
N MET A 104 25.56 -1.48 -30.45
CA MET A 104 24.68 -1.96 -29.38
C MET A 104 24.55 -0.89 -28.28
N PRO A 105 23.34 -0.68 -27.70
CA PRO A 105 22.09 -1.40 -27.96
C PRO A 105 21.38 -1.00 -29.27
N PRO A 106 20.55 -1.89 -29.87
CA PRO A 106 19.94 -1.67 -31.19
C PRO A 106 18.88 -0.55 -31.22
N LYS A 107 18.39 -0.12 -30.05
CA LYS A 107 17.41 0.98 -29.92
C LYS A 107 18.08 2.37 -29.89
N GLY A 108 19.41 2.44 -29.92
CA GLY A 108 20.18 3.67 -29.91
C GLY A 108 21.34 3.61 -28.92
N LYS A 109 22.37 4.42 -29.19
CA LYS A 109 23.58 4.55 -28.36
C LYS A 109 23.22 5.04 -26.96
N LEU A 110 23.83 4.45 -25.93
CA LEU A 110 23.66 4.91 -24.56
C LEU A 110 24.34 6.28 -24.34
N PRO A 111 23.87 7.09 -23.36
CA PRO A 111 24.56 8.30 -22.95
C PRO A 111 26.03 8.06 -22.59
N ASP A 112 26.91 8.99 -22.96
CA ASP A 112 28.36 8.85 -22.76
C ASP A 112 28.74 8.66 -21.27
N GLU A 113 27.96 9.20 -20.34
CA GLU A 113 28.12 8.97 -18.90
C GLU A 113 27.99 7.49 -18.52
N ILE A 114 26.98 6.81 -19.08
CA ILE A 114 26.73 5.39 -18.83
C ILE A 114 27.85 4.55 -19.45
N ILE A 115 28.28 4.89 -20.67
CA ILE A 115 29.43 4.23 -21.32
C ILE A 115 30.69 4.42 -20.45
N GLY A 116 30.87 5.61 -19.89
CA GLY A 116 31.96 5.92 -18.96
C GLY A 116 31.97 5.03 -17.71
N HIS A 117 30.81 4.64 -17.17
CA HIS A 117 30.75 3.67 -16.08
C HIS A 117 31.29 2.30 -16.49
N PHE A 118 30.93 1.79 -17.68
CA PHE A 118 31.44 0.52 -18.19
C PHE A 118 32.96 0.55 -18.41
N VAL A 119 33.48 1.64 -18.98
CA VAL A 119 34.93 1.85 -19.13
C VAL A 119 35.58 1.80 -17.75
N LYS A 120 35.08 2.58 -16.79
CA LYS A 120 35.66 2.64 -15.45
C LYS A 120 35.64 1.30 -14.72
N TRP A 121 34.53 0.57 -14.80
CA TRP A 121 34.42 -0.76 -14.20
C TRP A 121 35.45 -1.74 -14.77
N ILE A 122 35.69 -1.70 -16.08
CA ILE A 122 36.67 -2.57 -16.72
C ILE A 122 38.10 -2.18 -16.32
N GLU A 123 38.41 -0.88 -16.23
CA GLU A 123 39.70 -0.38 -15.71
C GLU A 123 39.98 -0.89 -14.29
N LEU A 124 38.95 -1.03 -13.46
CA LEU A 124 39.04 -1.58 -12.10
C LEU A 124 39.25 -3.10 -12.06
N GLY A 125 39.47 -3.76 -13.21
CA GLY A 125 39.63 -5.21 -13.30
C GLY A 125 38.31 -5.98 -13.46
N ALA A 126 37.23 -5.28 -13.85
CA ALA A 126 35.88 -5.83 -13.98
C ALA A 126 35.41 -6.70 -12.78
N PRO A 127 35.43 -6.17 -11.53
CA PRO A 127 34.92 -6.92 -10.37
C PRO A 127 33.45 -7.27 -10.56
N ASP A 128 33.12 -8.54 -10.41
CA ASP A 128 31.80 -9.07 -10.75
C ASP A 128 31.42 -10.20 -9.77
N PRO A 129 30.38 -10.03 -8.95
CA PRO A 129 29.97 -11.02 -7.96
C PRO A 129 29.16 -12.19 -8.56
N ARG A 130 28.97 -12.25 -9.89
CA ARG A 130 28.18 -13.30 -10.57
C ARG A 130 29.03 -14.54 -10.88
N ASP A 131 29.27 -15.39 -9.89
CA ASP A 131 30.09 -16.60 -9.95
C ASP A 131 29.37 -17.82 -10.57
N GLY A 132 29.36 -17.92 -11.90
CA GLY A 132 29.18 -19.17 -12.65
C GLY A 132 27.78 -19.79 -12.67
N GLN A 133 26.91 -19.45 -11.73
CA GLN A 133 25.50 -19.81 -11.81
C GLN A 133 24.82 -18.78 -12.69
N THR A 134 24.49 -19.18 -13.92
CA THR A 134 23.50 -18.47 -14.73
C THR A 134 22.23 -18.38 -13.92
N VAL A 135 22.04 -17.26 -13.21
CA VAL A 135 20.79 -16.96 -12.55
C VAL A 135 19.83 -16.68 -13.69
N ALA A 136 19.10 -17.73 -14.12
CA ALA A 136 17.90 -17.51 -14.89
C ALA A 136 17.16 -16.38 -14.16
N ALA A 137 16.92 -15.26 -14.85
CA ALA A 137 16.11 -14.19 -14.30
C ALA A 137 14.69 -14.74 -14.14
N THR A 138 14.47 -15.54 -13.10
CA THR A 138 13.18 -15.65 -12.49
C THR A 138 12.95 -14.29 -11.88
N SER A 139 11.98 -13.56 -12.41
CA SER A 139 11.43 -12.34 -11.81
C SER A 139 10.81 -12.58 -10.42
N SER A 140 11.07 -13.73 -9.82
CA SER A 140 10.58 -14.22 -8.55
C SER A 140 11.77 -14.66 -7.72
N ILE A 141 11.85 -14.10 -6.51
CA ILE A 141 12.70 -14.60 -5.43
C ILE A 141 12.48 -16.11 -5.21
N ASN A 142 13.54 -16.83 -4.82
CA ASN A 142 13.39 -18.16 -4.24
C ASN A 142 12.81 -18.00 -2.82
N ILE A 143 11.50 -18.18 -2.69
CA ILE A 143 10.76 -18.00 -1.43
C ILE A 143 11.29 -18.91 -0.33
N ASP A 144 11.59 -20.17 -0.65
CA ASP A 144 12.07 -21.14 0.34
C ASP A 144 13.47 -20.79 0.84
N GLU A 145 14.31 -20.20 -0.01
CA GLU A 145 15.62 -19.68 0.41
C GLU A 145 15.48 -18.40 1.23
N GLY A 146 14.64 -17.46 0.80
CA GLY A 146 14.40 -16.20 1.53
C GLY A 146 13.84 -16.45 2.93
N LYS A 147 13.00 -17.47 3.12
CA LYS A 147 12.51 -17.88 4.44
C LYS A 147 13.63 -18.27 5.40
N LYS A 148 14.78 -18.74 4.92
CA LYS A 148 15.92 -19.11 5.77
C LYS A 148 16.70 -17.91 6.31
N HIS A 149 16.46 -16.71 5.78
CA HIS A 149 17.10 -15.51 6.30
C HIS A 149 16.72 -15.29 7.77
N TRP A 150 17.68 -14.86 8.60
CA TRP A 150 17.56 -14.82 10.06
C TRP A 150 16.34 -14.03 10.56
N ALA A 151 15.96 -12.96 9.85
CA ALA A 151 14.82 -12.12 10.20
C ALA A 151 13.46 -12.83 10.07
N PHE A 152 13.39 -13.94 9.32
CA PHE A 152 12.18 -14.76 9.13
C PHE A 152 12.25 -16.09 9.88
N GLN A 153 13.27 -16.29 10.71
CA GLN A 153 13.40 -17.45 11.58
C GLN A 153 12.93 -17.10 13.00
N PRO A 154 12.40 -18.08 13.75
CA PRO A 154 12.15 -17.89 15.17
C PRO A 154 13.42 -17.43 15.89
N LEU A 155 13.25 -16.53 16.88
CA LEU A 155 14.36 -16.09 17.72
C LEU A 155 14.94 -17.30 18.46
N ALA A 156 16.25 -17.49 18.32
CA ALA A 156 16.98 -18.49 19.08
C ALA A 156 17.39 -17.92 20.45
N ASP A 157 17.51 -18.80 21.44
CA ASP A 157 18.16 -18.46 22.70
C ASP A 157 19.67 -18.34 22.46
N VAL A 158 20.24 -17.16 22.69
CA VAL A 158 21.64 -16.85 22.41
C VAL A 158 22.34 -16.55 23.73
N ALA A 159 23.45 -17.25 23.98
CA ALA A 159 24.28 -17.00 25.15
C ALA A 159 24.89 -15.60 25.06
N VAL A 160 24.77 -14.85 26.16
CA VAL A 160 25.39 -13.52 26.31
C VAL A 160 26.91 -13.65 26.20
N PRO A 161 27.59 -12.85 25.34
CA PRO A 161 29.03 -12.94 25.18
C PRO A 161 29.79 -12.64 26.47
N GLU A 162 30.80 -13.45 26.77
CA GLU A 162 31.75 -13.17 27.84
C GLU A 162 32.75 -12.11 27.36
N THR A 163 32.76 -10.94 27.99
CA THR A 163 33.60 -9.80 27.60
C THR A 163 34.77 -9.55 28.55
N GLY A 164 34.78 -10.22 29.71
CA GLY A 164 35.80 -10.07 30.75
C GLY A 164 35.88 -8.67 31.38
N ASP A 165 34.88 -7.83 31.13
CA ASP A 165 34.84 -6.40 31.47
C ASP A 165 33.51 -6.10 32.19
N GLU A 166 33.38 -6.60 33.42
CA GLU A 166 32.16 -6.53 34.24
C GLU A 166 31.78 -5.10 34.62
N ASP A 167 32.75 -4.18 34.64
CA ASP A 167 32.55 -2.80 35.12
C ASP A 167 31.94 -1.86 34.06
N TRP A 168 32.02 -2.21 32.76
CA TRP A 168 31.50 -1.35 31.68
C TRP A 168 30.04 -1.65 31.32
N GLY A 169 29.67 -2.94 31.21
CA GLY A 169 28.34 -3.36 30.81
C GLY A 169 27.34 -3.32 31.96
N ARG A 170 26.17 -2.69 31.76
CA ARG A 170 25.10 -2.62 32.77
C ARG A 170 23.98 -3.62 32.52
N THR A 171 23.84 -4.04 31.27
CA THR A 171 22.82 -4.97 30.79
C THR A 171 23.43 -6.01 29.86
N ASP A 172 22.71 -7.10 29.61
CA ASP A 172 23.12 -8.13 28.66
C ASP A 172 23.34 -7.56 27.24
N ILE A 173 22.58 -6.52 26.87
CA ILE A 173 22.72 -5.81 25.58
C ILE A 173 24.12 -5.18 25.47
N ASP A 174 24.63 -4.61 26.56
CA ASP A 174 25.95 -3.99 26.57
C ASP A 174 27.06 -5.02 26.31
N ALA A 175 26.90 -6.26 26.78
CA ALA A 175 27.87 -7.32 26.52
C ALA A 175 27.99 -7.64 25.02
N TYR A 176 26.87 -7.64 24.28
CA TYR A 176 26.90 -7.81 22.82
C TYR A 176 27.61 -6.67 22.09
N ILE A 177 27.39 -5.42 22.53
CA ILE A 177 28.08 -4.24 21.97
C ILE A 177 29.57 -4.31 22.30
N ARG A 178 29.92 -4.65 23.54
CA ARG A 178 31.30 -4.73 24.02
C ARG A 178 32.10 -5.82 23.30
N ALA A 179 31.51 -6.99 23.07
CA ALA A 179 32.15 -8.07 22.31
C ALA A 179 32.57 -7.58 20.91
N ARG A 180 31.67 -6.88 20.19
CA ARG A 180 31.98 -6.30 18.88
C ARG A 180 33.07 -5.23 18.93
N GLN A 181 33.10 -4.41 19.99
CA GLN A 181 34.15 -3.41 20.19
C GLN A 181 35.52 -4.07 20.42
N LEU A 182 35.57 -5.12 21.24
CA LEU A 182 36.80 -5.89 21.49
C LEU A 182 37.33 -6.51 20.19
N ASP A 183 36.46 -7.15 19.41
CA ASP A 183 36.81 -7.72 18.10
C ASP A 183 37.34 -6.65 17.13
N ALA A 184 36.75 -5.45 17.16
CA ALA A 184 37.16 -4.32 16.33
C ALA A 184 38.37 -3.55 16.88
N GLY A 185 38.88 -3.90 18.07
CA GLY A 185 39.95 -3.16 18.74
C GLY A 185 39.59 -1.72 19.13
N VAL A 186 38.29 -1.44 19.34
CA VAL A 186 37.77 -0.11 19.68
C VAL A 186 37.49 -0.03 21.18
N SER A 187 37.90 1.08 21.80
CA SER A 187 37.58 1.36 23.21
C SER A 187 36.37 2.31 23.32
N PRO A 188 35.46 2.08 24.28
CA PRO A 188 34.36 3.00 24.57
C PRO A 188 34.87 4.39 24.95
N ASN A 189 34.10 5.41 24.62
CA ASN A 189 34.31 6.75 25.14
C ASN A 189 33.95 6.81 26.63
N ALA A 190 34.57 7.74 27.36
CA ALA A 190 34.15 8.06 28.72
C ALA A 190 32.71 8.60 28.75
N ILE A 191 32.04 8.40 29.89
CA ILE A 191 30.70 8.96 30.14
C ILE A 191 30.75 10.48 29.97
N ALA A 192 29.72 11.02 29.32
CA ALA A 192 29.61 12.46 29.09
C ALA A 192 29.43 13.23 30.41
N SER A 193 29.79 14.51 30.42
CA SER A 193 29.62 15.35 31.62
C SER A 193 28.15 15.42 32.07
N PRO A 194 27.86 15.61 33.38
CA PRO A 194 26.48 15.72 33.86
C PRO A 194 25.66 16.78 33.10
N ARG A 195 26.25 17.94 32.78
CA ARG A 195 25.59 18.98 31.96
C ARG A 195 25.22 18.51 30.56
N THR A 196 26.05 17.67 29.95
CA THR A 196 25.76 17.08 28.63
C THR A 196 24.65 16.04 28.74
N LEU A 197 24.67 15.21 29.77
CA LEU A 197 23.69 14.14 29.99
C LEU A 197 22.28 14.68 30.18
N ILE A 198 22.09 15.65 31.09
CA ILE A 198 20.77 16.27 31.30
C ILE A 198 20.25 16.95 30.03
N ARG A 199 21.11 17.67 29.30
CA ARG A 199 20.72 18.32 28.05
C ARG A 199 20.22 17.30 27.03
N ARG A 200 20.94 16.18 26.84
CA ARG A 200 20.55 15.12 25.90
C ARG A 200 19.23 14.49 26.31
N ALA A 201 19.12 14.02 27.55
CA ALA A 201 17.92 13.36 28.05
C ALA A 201 16.65 14.21 27.86
N TYR A 202 16.72 15.51 28.18
CA TYR A 202 15.60 16.43 28.01
C TYR A 202 15.18 16.62 26.54
N PHE A 203 16.13 16.85 25.62
CA PHE A 203 15.80 16.98 24.20
C PHE A 203 15.33 15.66 23.58
N ASP A 204 15.91 14.54 24.01
CA ASP A 204 15.59 13.23 23.44
C ASP A 204 14.23 12.74 23.92
N LEU A 205 13.92 12.84 25.22
CA LEU A 205 12.70 12.29 25.81
C LEU A 205 11.50 13.22 25.66
N ILE A 206 11.65 14.53 25.91
CA ILE A 206 10.51 15.48 25.92
C ILE A 206 10.64 16.61 24.90
N GLY A 207 11.76 16.70 24.16
CA GLY A 207 11.94 17.70 23.10
C GLY A 207 12.19 19.14 23.56
N LEU A 208 12.26 19.38 24.86
CA LEU A 208 12.43 20.70 25.48
C LEU A 208 13.77 20.79 26.21
N PRO A 209 14.41 21.97 26.32
CA PRO A 209 15.61 22.12 27.14
C PRO A 209 15.29 22.08 28.65
N PRO A 210 16.23 21.62 29.51
CA PRO A 210 16.09 21.73 30.96
C PRO A 210 16.20 23.19 31.42
N THR A 211 15.55 23.54 32.52
CA THR A 211 15.74 24.86 33.15
C THR A 211 17.11 24.99 33.82
N PRO A 212 17.64 26.22 34.01
CA PRO A 212 18.89 26.42 34.75
C PRO A 212 18.90 25.78 36.15
N GLU A 213 17.75 25.80 36.83
CA GLU A 213 17.56 25.20 38.16
C GLU A 213 17.62 23.67 38.11
N GLN A 214 16.98 23.05 37.11
CA GLN A 214 17.05 21.60 36.88
C GLN A 214 18.49 21.17 36.57
N VAL A 215 19.21 21.93 35.73
CA VAL A 215 20.64 21.67 35.44
C VAL A 215 21.48 21.76 36.71
N SER A 216 21.32 22.82 37.51
CA SER A 216 22.09 22.99 38.74
C SER A 216 21.82 21.84 39.73
N SER A 217 20.55 21.47 39.91
CA SER A 217 20.12 20.41 40.82
C SER A 217 20.65 19.04 40.38
N PHE A 218 20.53 18.72 39.10
CA PHE A 218 21.06 17.47 38.54
C PHE A 218 22.57 17.37 38.66
N VAL A 219 23.32 18.44 38.36
CA VAL A 219 24.78 18.45 38.49
C VAL A 219 25.20 18.20 39.95
N GLN A 220 24.55 18.85 40.91
CA GLN A 220 24.84 18.63 42.34
C GLN A 220 24.52 17.21 42.81
N ALA A 221 23.40 16.63 42.33
CA ALA A 221 23.05 15.25 42.63
C ALA A 221 24.03 14.27 41.99
N ALA A 222 24.44 14.54 40.74
CA ALA A 222 25.39 13.71 40.00
C ALA A 222 26.80 13.73 40.58
N ASP A 223 27.21 14.82 41.26
CA ASP A 223 28.47 14.88 42.01
C ASP A 223 28.48 13.92 43.21
N GLN A 224 27.31 13.54 43.74
CA GLN A 224 27.17 12.58 44.84
C GLN A 224 27.04 11.15 44.31
N ASP A 225 26.11 10.93 43.39
CA ASP A 225 25.88 9.65 42.72
C ASP A 225 25.28 9.89 41.34
N LEU A 226 26.12 9.84 40.30
CA LEU A 226 25.69 10.03 38.92
C LEU A 226 24.67 8.98 38.47
N SER A 227 24.81 7.72 38.91
CA SER A 227 23.93 6.66 38.42
C SER A 227 22.53 6.84 38.98
N ALA A 228 22.41 7.07 40.29
CA ALA A 228 21.12 7.30 40.93
C ALA A 228 20.44 8.59 40.43
N ALA A 229 21.21 9.69 40.31
CA ALA A 229 20.69 10.95 39.80
C ALA A 229 20.20 10.86 38.36
N TYR A 230 20.94 10.13 37.50
CA TYR A 230 20.56 9.96 36.10
C TYR A 230 19.30 9.09 35.96
N SER A 231 19.21 7.95 36.67
CA SER A 231 17.99 7.13 36.66
C SER A 231 16.76 7.91 37.12
N ALA A 232 16.84 8.65 38.23
CA ALA A 232 15.71 9.42 38.74
C ALA A 232 15.24 10.52 37.76
N MET A 233 16.17 11.18 37.07
CA MET A 233 15.84 12.16 36.03
C MET A 233 15.16 11.50 34.83
N ILE A 234 15.60 10.31 34.41
CA ILE A 234 14.97 9.58 33.31
C ILE A 234 13.54 9.17 33.70
N ASP A 235 13.33 8.67 34.92
CA ASP A 235 11.99 8.32 35.41
C ASP A 235 11.05 9.55 35.45
N GLU A 236 11.55 10.72 35.88
CA GLU A 236 10.80 11.98 35.86
C GLU A 236 10.40 12.37 34.42
N LEU A 237 11.33 12.26 33.47
CA LEU A 237 11.10 12.62 32.09
C LEU A 237 10.14 11.66 31.38
N LEU A 238 10.23 10.35 31.65
CA LEU A 238 9.32 9.35 31.11
C LEU A 238 7.90 9.49 31.70
N ALA A 239 7.77 9.96 32.94
CA ALA A 239 6.49 10.26 33.57
C ALA A 239 5.87 11.61 33.13
N SER A 240 6.59 12.41 32.34
CA SER A 240 6.10 13.70 31.84
C SER A 240 5.08 13.51 30.72
N GLU A 241 4.00 14.31 30.72
CA GLU A 241 3.02 14.31 29.62
C GLU A 241 3.65 14.62 28.24
N HIS A 242 4.74 15.37 28.23
CA HIS A 242 5.49 15.75 27.02
C HIS A 242 6.25 14.58 26.39
N TYR A 243 6.45 13.46 27.10
CA TYR A 243 7.11 12.27 26.55
C TYR A 243 6.30 11.72 25.37
N GLY A 244 5.01 11.46 25.58
CA GLY A 244 4.10 10.97 24.55
C GLY A 244 3.87 11.98 23.42
N GLU A 245 3.90 13.29 23.70
CA GLU A 245 3.84 14.33 22.67
C GLU A 245 5.09 14.29 21.76
N ARG A 246 6.27 14.15 22.37
CA ARG A 246 7.54 14.08 21.66
C ARG A 246 7.65 12.80 20.84
N TRP A 247 7.42 11.65 21.45
CA TRP A 247 7.57 10.35 20.81
C TRP A 247 6.41 10.02 19.86
N GLY A 248 5.21 10.50 20.16
CA GLY A 248 4.03 10.32 19.32
C GLY A 248 4.23 10.88 17.92
N ARG A 249 4.98 11.98 17.76
CA ARG A 249 5.33 12.51 16.44
C ARG A 249 6.03 11.47 15.55
N HIS A 250 7.00 10.72 16.08
CA HIS A 250 7.74 9.72 15.30
C HIS A 250 6.81 8.64 14.76
N TRP A 251 5.83 8.22 15.57
CA TRP A 251 4.81 7.28 15.13
C TRP A 251 3.83 7.88 14.13
N LEU A 252 3.32 9.08 14.40
CA LEU A 252 2.33 9.76 13.58
C LEU A 252 2.85 10.06 12.16
N ASP A 253 4.15 10.40 12.04
CA ASP A 253 4.81 10.59 10.74
C ASP A 253 4.77 9.30 9.90
N ILE A 254 5.03 8.14 10.51
CA ILE A 254 5.04 6.84 9.83
C ILE A 254 3.62 6.30 9.60
N ALA A 255 2.68 6.62 10.50
CA ALA A 255 1.26 6.34 10.33
C ALA A 255 0.59 7.24 9.28
N ARG A 256 1.32 8.22 8.74
CA ARG A 256 0.87 9.17 7.71
C ARG A 256 -0.30 10.02 8.18
N PHE A 257 -0.28 10.35 9.47
CA PHE A 257 -1.34 11.12 10.09
C PHE A 257 -1.38 12.55 9.56
N ALA A 258 -2.57 13.00 9.20
CA ALA A 258 -2.89 14.39 8.97
C ALA A 258 -4.30 14.70 9.49
N GLU A 259 -4.51 15.94 9.93
CA GLU A 259 -5.84 16.47 10.23
C GLU A 259 -6.58 16.93 8.97
N SER A 260 -6.05 16.61 7.78
CA SER A 260 -6.68 16.84 6.48
C SER A 260 -6.73 15.55 5.65
N ASN A 261 -7.41 15.62 4.52
CA ASN A 261 -7.56 14.50 3.59
C ASN A 261 -6.27 14.15 2.84
N GLY A 262 -5.33 15.10 2.74
CA GLY A 262 -3.99 14.87 2.18
C GLY A 262 -3.96 14.52 0.69
N TYR A 263 -5.10 14.65 -0.01
CA TYR A 263 -5.25 14.37 -1.43
C TYR A 263 -6.27 15.34 -2.06
N ALA A 264 -6.35 15.36 -3.39
CA ALA A 264 -7.20 16.25 -4.18
C ALA A 264 -8.55 16.60 -3.51
N PHE A 265 -8.92 17.89 -3.54
CA PHE A 265 -10.00 18.47 -2.73
C PHE A 265 -9.74 18.29 -1.23
N ASP A 266 -8.54 18.72 -0.81
CA ASP A 266 -8.11 18.61 0.58
C ASP A 266 -9.05 19.39 1.50
N GLY A 267 -9.45 18.75 2.59
CA GLY A 267 -10.41 19.27 3.54
C GLY A 267 -10.13 18.72 4.92
N ASP A 268 -10.52 19.49 5.93
CA ASP A 268 -10.25 19.15 7.32
C ASP A 268 -11.00 17.88 7.74
N ARG A 269 -10.32 17.07 8.56
CA ARG A 269 -10.87 15.91 9.24
C ARG A 269 -11.10 16.28 10.71
N PRO A 270 -12.29 16.80 11.07
CA PRO A 270 -12.52 17.42 12.37
C PRO A 270 -12.33 16.47 13.57
N ASN A 271 -12.35 15.16 13.33
CA ASN A 271 -12.22 14.13 14.36
C ASN A 271 -10.90 13.34 14.29
N ALA A 272 -9.99 13.66 13.34
CA ALA A 272 -8.74 12.92 13.18
C ALA A 272 -7.83 13.01 14.42
N TRP A 273 -7.90 14.13 15.15
CA TRP A 273 -7.14 14.36 16.37
C TRP A 273 -7.31 13.27 17.44
N HIS A 274 -8.42 12.54 17.46
CA HIS A 274 -8.62 11.42 18.38
C HIS A 274 -7.54 10.34 18.24
N TYR A 275 -7.10 10.05 17.01
CA TYR A 275 -6.01 9.09 16.76
C TYR A 275 -4.67 9.62 17.27
N ARG A 276 -4.35 10.90 17.03
CA ARG A 276 -3.17 11.56 17.60
C ARG A 276 -3.16 11.44 19.13
N ASP A 277 -4.27 11.78 19.76
CA ASP A 277 -4.40 11.75 21.21
C ASP A 277 -4.34 10.32 21.76
N PHE A 278 -4.85 9.32 21.03
CA PHE A 278 -4.65 7.90 21.36
C PHE A 278 -3.16 7.56 21.40
N VAL A 279 -2.39 7.91 20.36
CA VAL A 279 -0.95 7.62 20.29
C VAL A 279 -0.20 8.25 21.46
N ILE A 280 -0.47 9.53 21.75
CA ILE A 280 0.15 10.25 22.87
C ILE A 280 -0.17 9.57 24.20
N LYS A 281 -1.45 9.24 24.43
CA LYS A 281 -1.90 8.58 25.67
C LYS A 281 -1.32 7.17 25.82
N ALA A 282 -1.25 6.40 24.73
CA ALA A 282 -0.70 5.05 24.75
C ALA A 282 0.79 5.06 25.13
N LEU A 283 1.57 5.99 24.57
CA LEU A 283 2.98 6.16 24.92
C LEU A 283 3.18 6.61 26.37
N ASN A 284 2.40 7.60 26.83
CA ASN A 284 2.46 8.08 28.23
C ASN A 284 2.01 7.02 29.25
N SER A 285 1.18 6.07 28.84
CA SER A 285 0.69 4.99 29.71
C SER A 285 1.55 3.72 29.62
N ASP A 286 2.65 3.76 28.87
CA ASP A 286 3.53 2.61 28.62
C ASP A 286 2.75 1.37 28.15
N VAL A 287 1.83 1.56 27.20
CA VAL A 287 1.04 0.46 26.64
C VAL A 287 1.98 -0.54 25.96
N PRO A 288 1.89 -1.84 26.28
CA PRO A 288 2.69 -2.88 25.62
C PRO A 288 2.57 -2.79 24.10
N TYR A 289 3.70 -2.90 23.40
CA TYR A 289 3.75 -2.68 21.95
C TYR A 289 2.79 -3.60 21.18
N ASP A 290 2.64 -4.84 21.61
CA ASP A 290 1.70 -5.80 21.02
C ASP A 290 0.23 -5.34 21.16
N GLU A 291 -0.16 -4.81 22.32
CA GLU A 291 -1.49 -4.23 22.52
C GLU A 291 -1.67 -2.93 21.73
N PHE A 292 -0.65 -2.07 21.70
CA PHE A 292 -0.64 -0.83 20.92
C PHE A 292 -0.89 -1.09 19.42
N ILE A 293 -0.26 -2.13 18.86
CA ILE A 293 -0.48 -2.52 17.46
C ILE A 293 -1.83 -3.22 17.28
N ARG A 294 -2.21 -4.11 18.19
CA ARG A 294 -3.50 -4.84 18.13
C ARG A 294 -4.69 -3.89 18.12
N LEU A 295 -4.70 -2.85 18.95
CA LEU A 295 -5.74 -1.82 18.97
C LEU A 295 -5.77 -1.01 17.67
N GLN A 296 -4.62 -0.75 17.04
CA GLN A 296 -4.57 -0.02 15.78
C GLN A 296 -5.10 -0.82 14.58
N LEU A 297 -4.97 -2.15 14.61
CA LEU A 297 -5.43 -3.02 13.54
C LEU A 297 -6.87 -3.51 13.71
N ALA A 298 -7.39 -3.52 14.94
CA ALA A 298 -8.68 -4.14 15.24
C ALA A 298 -9.43 -3.51 16.43
N GLY A 299 -9.08 -2.29 16.86
CA GLY A 299 -9.68 -1.67 18.04
C GLY A 299 -11.20 -1.50 17.93
N ASP A 300 -11.71 -1.25 16.73
CA ASP A 300 -13.14 -1.23 16.41
C ASP A 300 -13.83 -2.59 16.57
N LEU A 301 -13.15 -3.69 16.24
CA LEU A 301 -13.62 -5.06 16.42
C LEU A 301 -13.52 -5.54 17.87
N LEU A 302 -12.60 -4.94 18.64
CA LEU A 302 -12.34 -5.31 20.04
C LEU A 302 -13.17 -4.50 21.04
N THR A 303 -13.92 -3.51 20.58
CA THR A 303 -14.74 -2.65 21.43
C THR A 303 -16.23 -2.93 21.29
N ASP A 304 -16.94 -2.93 22.42
CA ASP A 304 -18.40 -2.90 22.41
C ASP A 304 -18.88 -1.46 22.24
N ARG A 305 -19.67 -1.22 21.20
CA ARG A 305 -20.25 0.10 20.90
C ARG A 305 -21.57 0.33 21.64
N ASN A 306 -22.16 -0.70 22.25
CA ASN A 306 -23.40 -0.61 23.02
C ASN A 306 -23.12 -0.15 24.46
N VAL A 307 -22.48 1.00 24.59
CA VAL A 307 -22.02 1.54 25.86
C VAL A 307 -23.20 1.93 26.76
N GLN A 308 -23.18 1.49 28.02
CA GLN A 308 -24.21 1.77 29.02
C GLN A 308 -23.74 2.72 30.11
N THR A 309 -22.42 2.85 30.27
CA THR A 309 -21.77 3.70 31.27
C THR A 309 -20.74 4.61 30.64
N THR A 310 -20.48 5.75 31.28
CA THR A 310 -19.45 6.69 30.83
C THR A 310 -18.07 6.03 30.72
N ASP A 311 -17.72 5.11 31.61
CA ASP A 311 -16.45 4.36 31.54
C ASP A 311 -16.37 3.45 30.31
N GLN A 312 -17.46 2.74 29.99
CA GLN A 312 -17.55 1.96 28.76
C GLN A 312 -17.46 2.84 27.51
N SER A 313 -18.07 4.03 27.54
CA SER A 313 -17.92 5.03 26.47
C SER A 313 -16.46 5.44 26.28
N ASN A 314 -15.77 5.78 27.36
CA ASN A 314 -14.37 6.20 27.30
C ASN A 314 -13.46 5.10 26.73
N ALA A 315 -13.66 3.86 27.16
CA ALA A 315 -12.94 2.70 26.62
C ALA A 315 -13.25 2.47 25.14
N ALA A 316 -14.52 2.59 24.73
CA ALA A 316 -14.94 2.48 23.34
C ALA A 316 -14.28 3.55 22.47
N ILE A 317 -14.29 4.82 22.91
CA ILE A 317 -13.65 5.94 22.21
C ILE A 317 -12.14 5.71 22.08
N TYR A 318 -11.47 5.24 23.13
CA TYR A 318 -10.03 4.96 23.10
C TYR A 318 -9.67 3.89 22.05
N ASN A 319 -10.39 2.77 22.03
CA ASN A 319 -10.14 1.67 21.09
C ASN A 319 -10.50 2.05 19.64
N LEU A 320 -11.61 2.77 19.44
CA LEU A 320 -12.00 3.26 18.11
C LEU A 320 -10.99 4.27 17.57
N ALA A 321 -10.51 5.17 18.42
CA ALA A 321 -9.48 6.14 18.06
C ALA A 321 -8.21 5.45 17.56
N ALA A 322 -7.80 4.34 18.19
CA ALA A 322 -6.64 3.55 17.77
C ALA A 322 -6.75 3.06 16.32
N THR A 323 -7.94 2.60 15.91
CA THR A 323 -8.20 2.07 14.56
C THR A 323 -8.06 3.16 13.48
N GLY A 324 -7.97 4.43 13.89
CA GLY A 324 -7.57 5.54 13.02
C GLY A 324 -6.29 5.29 12.23
N PHE A 325 -5.38 4.42 12.69
CA PHE A 325 -4.18 4.00 11.93
C PHE A 325 -4.51 3.52 10.51
N LEU A 326 -5.57 2.73 10.34
CA LEU A 326 -5.96 2.16 9.04
C LEU A 326 -6.53 3.21 8.07
N VAL A 327 -6.98 4.34 8.59
CA VAL A 327 -7.65 5.41 7.83
C VAL A 327 -6.96 6.78 8.01
N ALA A 328 -5.73 6.79 8.52
CA ALA A 328 -4.94 8.01 8.66
C ALA A 328 -4.46 8.53 7.31
N GLY A 329 -4.30 7.62 6.34
CA GLY A 329 -3.80 7.90 4.99
C GLY A 329 -4.66 8.80 4.13
N PRO A 330 -4.18 9.13 2.91
CA PRO A 330 -4.89 9.99 1.97
C PRO A 330 -6.30 9.48 1.65
N TYR A 331 -7.28 10.39 1.61
CA TYR A 331 -8.67 10.09 1.28
C TYR A 331 -9.20 11.07 0.24
N THR A 332 -9.96 10.59 -0.73
CA THR A 332 -10.57 11.46 -1.73
C THR A 332 -12.08 11.48 -1.54
N THR A 333 -12.62 12.69 -1.34
CA THR A 333 -14.05 12.90 -1.03
C THR A 333 -14.92 13.04 -2.28
N GLN A 334 -14.30 13.34 -3.43
CA GLN A 334 -14.99 13.51 -4.71
C GLN A 334 -14.47 12.51 -5.73
N GLN A 335 -15.30 11.56 -6.11
CA GLN A 335 -14.97 10.52 -7.08
C GLN A 335 -16.09 10.34 -8.09
N THR A 336 -15.74 10.19 -9.37
CA THR A 336 -16.69 9.71 -10.37
C THR A 336 -16.89 8.19 -10.22
N GLN A 337 -18.00 7.67 -10.75
CA GLN A 337 -18.29 6.23 -10.79
C GLN A 337 -17.12 5.39 -11.34
N LYS A 338 -16.37 5.92 -12.32
CA LYS A 338 -15.25 5.23 -12.97
C LYS A 338 -13.98 5.17 -12.10
N GLU A 339 -13.86 6.03 -11.09
CA GLU A 339 -12.66 6.14 -10.26
C GLU A 339 -12.77 5.35 -8.96
N ARG A 340 -14.00 5.07 -8.50
CA ARG A 340 -14.25 4.45 -7.19
C ARG A 340 -13.47 3.15 -6.97
N GLU A 341 -13.48 2.25 -7.95
CA GLU A 341 -12.79 0.96 -7.84
C GLU A 341 -11.26 1.14 -7.76
N ARG A 342 -10.68 1.97 -8.64
CA ARG A 342 -9.23 2.25 -8.62
C ARG A 342 -8.81 2.83 -7.28
N SER A 343 -9.51 3.86 -6.81
CA SER A 343 -9.18 4.51 -5.54
C SER A 343 -9.39 3.60 -4.34
N ARG A 344 -10.34 2.66 -4.40
CA ARG A 344 -10.49 1.65 -3.35
C ARG A 344 -9.24 0.75 -3.26
N TYR A 345 -8.73 0.27 -4.39
CA TYR A 345 -7.49 -0.53 -4.39
C TYR A 345 -6.25 0.29 -4.00
N GLU A 346 -6.20 1.57 -4.33
CA GLU A 346 -5.14 2.47 -3.84
C GLU A 346 -5.15 2.61 -2.32
N GLN A 347 -6.33 2.75 -1.69
CA GLN A 347 -6.46 2.78 -0.23
C GLN A 347 -6.03 1.47 0.43
N LEU A 348 -6.43 0.33 -0.14
CA LEU A 348 -6.06 -0.99 0.39
C LEU A 348 -4.55 -1.26 0.28
N ASP A 349 -3.95 -0.89 -0.85
CA ASP A 349 -2.50 -0.98 -1.06
C ASP A 349 -1.75 -0.09 -0.06
N ASP A 350 -2.25 1.12 0.17
CA ASP A 350 -1.71 2.07 1.10
C ASP A 350 -1.76 1.57 2.56
N ILE A 351 -2.87 0.96 3.00
CA ILE A 351 -2.98 0.29 4.30
C ILE A 351 -1.91 -0.79 4.46
N VAL A 352 -1.83 -1.73 3.51
CA VAL A 352 -0.88 -2.85 3.58
C VAL A 352 0.56 -2.39 3.50
N SER A 353 0.84 -1.40 2.66
CA SER A 353 2.18 -0.81 2.54
C SER A 353 2.62 -0.15 3.84
N THR A 354 1.71 0.59 4.49
CA THR A 354 1.97 1.26 5.78
C THR A 354 2.18 0.26 6.89
N MET A 355 1.29 -0.72 7.01
CA MET A 355 1.42 -1.79 7.98
C MET A 355 2.75 -2.55 7.80
N GLY A 356 3.13 -2.84 6.56
CA GLY A 356 4.41 -3.49 6.25
C GLY A 356 5.62 -2.66 6.70
N THR A 357 5.66 -1.38 6.35
CA THR A 357 6.82 -0.53 6.66
C THR A 357 6.87 -0.12 8.13
N SER A 358 5.72 0.17 8.75
CA SER A 358 5.65 0.68 10.12
C SER A 358 5.73 -0.40 11.19
N LEU A 359 5.17 -1.59 10.93
CA LEU A 359 5.07 -2.66 11.92
C LEU A 359 6.10 -3.76 11.68
N LEU A 360 6.30 -4.13 10.41
CA LEU A 360 7.14 -5.27 10.05
C LEU A 360 8.54 -4.86 9.59
N GLY A 361 8.75 -3.57 9.29
CA GLY A 361 10.00 -3.07 8.72
C GLY A 361 10.28 -3.57 7.29
N ILE A 362 9.23 -3.98 6.56
CA ILE A 362 9.35 -4.58 5.22
C ILE A 362 8.52 -3.80 4.20
N THR A 363 9.08 -3.55 3.01
CA THR A 363 8.41 -2.85 1.91
C THR A 363 7.46 -3.74 1.11
N ILE A 364 6.43 -4.27 1.78
CA ILE A 364 5.48 -5.24 1.20
C ILE A 364 4.81 -4.73 -0.10
N GLY A 365 4.65 -3.41 -0.27
CA GLY A 365 4.03 -2.80 -1.45
C GLY A 365 4.66 -3.19 -2.80
N CYS A 366 5.95 -3.56 -2.86
CA CYS A 366 6.54 -4.07 -4.11
C CYS A 366 5.88 -5.39 -4.58
N ALA A 367 5.30 -6.15 -3.65
CA ALA A 367 4.63 -7.41 -3.94
C ALA A 367 3.32 -7.24 -4.76
N ARG A 368 2.86 -6.00 -4.94
CA ARG A 368 1.64 -5.66 -5.70
C ARG A 368 1.68 -6.16 -7.14
N CYS A 369 2.78 -5.90 -7.85
CA CYS A 369 2.87 -6.17 -9.28
C CYS A 369 3.61 -7.49 -9.60
N HIS A 370 4.48 -7.94 -8.70
CA HIS A 370 5.25 -9.17 -8.81
C HIS A 370 5.62 -9.66 -7.42
N SER A 371 6.08 -10.90 -7.24
CA SER A 371 6.58 -11.33 -5.92
C SER A 371 7.72 -10.44 -5.46
N HIS A 372 7.80 -10.13 -4.16
CA HIS A 372 8.76 -9.16 -3.64
C HIS A 372 10.21 -9.51 -4.03
N LYS A 373 11.04 -8.49 -4.29
CA LYS A 373 12.35 -8.67 -4.93
C LYS A 373 13.38 -9.36 -4.02
N PHE A 374 13.33 -9.07 -2.72
CA PHE A 374 14.35 -9.49 -1.73
C PHE A 374 13.78 -10.26 -0.55
N ASP A 375 12.63 -9.84 -0.05
CA ASP A 375 11.90 -10.56 0.99
C ASP A 375 11.04 -11.71 0.45
N PRO A 376 10.85 -12.81 1.21
CA PRO A 376 10.09 -13.99 0.82
C PRO A 376 8.58 -13.75 0.89
N VAL A 377 8.10 -12.71 0.20
CA VAL A 377 6.68 -12.33 0.12
C VAL A 377 6.17 -12.59 -1.30
N PRO A 378 5.44 -13.70 -1.51
CA PRO A 378 4.79 -13.96 -2.79
C PRO A 378 3.71 -12.93 -3.09
N GLN A 379 3.51 -12.60 -4.38
CA GLN A 379 2.42 -11.71 -4.80
C GLN A 379 1.03 -12.24 -4.38
N HIS A 380 0.83 -13.57 -4.39
CA HIS A 380 -0.43 -14.14 -3.94
C HIS A 380 -0.72 -13.88 -2.45
N ASP A 381 0.32 -13.90 -1.60
CA ASP A 381 0.17 -13.62 -0.18
C ASP A 381 -0.06 -12.13 0.08
N TYR A 382 0.51 -11.24 -0.73
CA TYR A 382 0.17 -9.81 -0.71
C TYR A 382 -1.34 -9.59 -0.93
N TYR A 383 -1.94 -10.24 -1.93
CA TYR A 383 -3.38 -10.10 -2.18
C TYR A 383 -4.24 -10.79 -1.11
N ARG A 384 -3.77 -11.91 -0.53
CA ARG A 384 -4.43 -12.52 0.65
C ARG A 384 -4.39 -11.60 1.86
N LEU A 385 -3.30 -10.87 2.06
CA LEU A 385 -3.17 -9.89 3.13
C LEU A 385 -4.13 -8.71 2.92
N ILE A 386 -4.15 -8.14 1.70
CA ILE A 386 -5.10 -7.09 1.31
C ILE A 386 -6.55 -7.49 1.59
N ALA A 387 -6.93 -8.74 1.33
CA ALA A 387 -8.29 -9.21 1.50
C ALA A 387 -8.81 -9.08 2.95
N ASN A 388 -7.94 -9.08 3.97
CA ASN A 388 -8.34 -8.87 5.36
C ASN A 388 -8.83 -7.44 5.61
N PHE A 389 -8.45 -6.47 4.78
CA PHE A 389 -8.83 -5.07 4.90
C PHE A 389 -9.95 -4.66 3.92
N ALA A 390 -10.52 -5.61 3.18
CA ALA A 390 -11.50 -5.36 2.12
C ALA A 390 -12.76 -4.60 2.59
N GLU A 391 -13.09 -4.66 3.88
CA GLU A 391 -14.23 -3.98 4.49
C GLU A 391 -13.85 -2.67 5.23
N VAL A 392 -12.56 -2.32 5.31
CA VAL A 392 -12.11 -1.07 5.97
C VAL A 392 -12.57 0.15 5.16
N GLY A 393 -13.33 1.04 5.79
CA GLY A 393 -13.82 2.27 5.19
C GLY A 393 -13.53 3.51 6.05
N PHE A 394 -13.51 4.67 5.39
CA PHE A 394 -13.40 5.96 6.06
C PHE A 394 -14.80 6.40 6.51
N ASP A 395 -15.00 6.57 7.81
CA ASP A 395 -16.25 7.09 8.36
C ASP A 395 -16.03 7.83 9.68
N ASN A 396 -16.93 8.77 9.99
CA ASN A 396 -17.01 9.38 11.31
C ASN A 396 -17.89 8.52 12.20
N THR A 397 -17.29 7.87 13.19
CA THR A 397 -18.03 7.06 14.16
C THR A 397 -18.39 7.88 15.40
N ALA A 398 -19.68 7.97 15.70
CA ALA A 398 -20.16 8.56 16.95
C ALA A 398 -20.35 7.48 18.03
N ILE A 399 -19.94 7.80 19.26
CA ILE A 399 -20.26 7.09 20.50
C ILE A 399 -20.83 8.12 21.47
N THR A 400 -21.89 7.75 22.19
CA THR A 400 -22.46 8.63 23.20
C THR A 400 -21.49 8.78 24.38
N THR A 401 -21.14 10.02 24.72
CA THR A 401 -20.24 10.32 25.85
C THR A 401 -20.94 10.28 27.21
N ASN A 402 -22.28 10.22 27.21
CA ASN A 402 -23.11 10.11 28.41
C ASN A 402 -24.27 9.12 28.15
N PRO A 403 -23.96 7.81 28.08
CA PRO A 403 -24.97 6.78 27.81
C PRO A 403 -26.05 6.71 28.88
N GLU A 404 -25.75 7.06 30.13
CA GLU A 404 -26.72 7.05 31.22
C GLU A 404 -27.84 8.06 30.97
N ASP A 405 -27.49 9.30 30.64
CA ASP A 405 -28.47 10.34 30.34
C ASP A 405 -29.17 10.08 29.01
N PHE A 406 -28.43 9.61 27.98
CA PHE A 406 -29.02 9.22 26.71
C PHE A 406 -30.07 8.11 26.88
N SER A 407 -29.80 7.10 27.71
CA SER A 407 -30.74 6.01 27.98
C SER A 407 -32.00 6.51 28.67
N LYS A 408 -31.86 7.42 29.63
CA LYS A 408 -33.00 8.06 30.31
C LYS A 408 -33.84 8.88 29.33
N GLN A 409 -33.21 9.75 28.54
CA GLN A 409 -33.90 10.57 27.55
C GLN A 409 -34.59 9.72 26.48
N THR A 410 -33.95 8.62 26.06
CA THR A 410 -34.54 7.66 25.11
C THR A 410 -35.77 6.97 25.71
N ALA A 411 -35.72 6.59 26.98
CA ALA A 411 -36.89 6.02 27.67
C ALA A 411 -38.05 7.03 27.75
N ASP A 412 -37.77 8.29 28.11
CA ASP A 412 -38.76 9.37 28.18
C ASP A 412 -39.35 9.67 26.79
N PHE A 413 -38.51 9.77 25.76
CA PHE A 413 -38.92 9.95 24.37
C PHE A 413 -39.82 8.80 23.92
N ASN A 414 -39.41 7.54 24.13
CA ASN A 414 -40.19 6.38 23.72
C ASN A 414 -41.52 6.29 24.46
N ALA A 415 -41.56 6.65 25.75
CA ALA A 415 -42.80 6.70 26.52
C ALA A 415 -43.80 7.72 25.95
N ALA A 416 -43.32 8.87 25.45
CA ALA A 416 -44.15 9.88 24.80
C ALA A 416 -44.48 9.55 23.33
N HIS A 417 -43.53 8.95 22.60
CA HIS A 417 -43.62 8.74 21.15
C HIS A 417 -44.39 7.47 20.79
N ASN A 418 -44.21 6.37 21.52
CA ASN A 418 -44.85 5.09 21.19
C ASN A 418 -46.39 5.17 21.12
N PRO A 419 -47.09 5.90 22.03
CA PRO A 419 -48.53 6.10 21.89
C PRO A 419 -48.93 6.85 20.61
N LEU A 420 -48.13 7.82 20.16
CA LEU A 420 -48.38 8.58 18.93
C LEU A 420 -48.17 7.73 17.68
N VAL A 421 -47.10 6.93 17.65
CA VAL A 421 -46.85 5.97 16.57
C VAL A 421 -47.97 4.95 16.49
N LYS A 422 -48.42 4.45 17.65
CA LYS A 422 -49.56 3.53 17.70
C LYS A 422 -50.83 4.21 17.18
N ALA A 423 -51.15 5.41 17.65
CA ALA A 423 -52.34 6.14 17.20
C ALA A 423 -52.33 6.42 15.69
N ARG A 424 -51.17 6.82 15.14
CA ARG A 424 -51.01 6.99 13.68
C ARG A 424 -51.23 5.66 12.94
N SER A 425 -50.59 4.59 13.42
CA SER A 425 -50.70 3.27 12.78
C SER A 425 -52.14 2.73 12.84
N ASP A 426 -52.83 2.95 13.97
CA ASP A 426 -54.24 2.57 14.14
C ASP A 426 -55.13 3.39 13.18
N TYR A 427 -54.87 4.68 13.01
CA TYR A 427 -55.59 5.53 12.06
C TYR A 427 -55.36 5.10 10.60
N GLU A 428 -54.10 4.89 10.22
CA GLU A 428 -53.71 4.42 8.88
C GLU A 428 -54.34 3.06 8.53
N ALA A 429 -54.43 2.16 9.50
CA ALA A 429 -54.99 0.83 9.28
C ALA A 429 -56.52 0.79 9.28
N ASN A 430 -57.17 1.56 10.17
CA ASN A 430 -58.59 1.35 10.48
C ASN A 430 -59.50 2.49 9.98
N GLU A 431 -59.01 3.72 9.88
CA GLU A 431 -59.82 4.88 9.54
C GLU A 431 -59.52 5.41 8.13
N LEU A 432 -58.24 5.50 7.78
CA LEU A 432 -57.78 6.06 6.51
C LEU A 432 -58.37 5.34 5.28
N PRO A 433 -58.49 4.00 5.21
CA PRO A 433 -59.06 3.34 4.04
C PRO A 433 -60.50 3.76 3.76
N GLY A 434 -61.36 3.80 4.80
CA GLY A 434 -62.76 4.20 4.63
C GLY A 434 -62.92 5.68 4.25
N ILE A 435 -62.06 6.55 4.79
CA ILE A 435 -62.01 7.96 4.41
C ILE A 435 -61.55 8.10 2.95
N PHE A 436 -60.52 7.34 2.57
CA PHE A 436 -60.00 7.33 1.20
C PHE A 436 -61.04 6.82 0.21
N ASP A 437 -61.76 5.74 0.53
CA ASP A 437 -62.84 5.21 -0.29
C ASP A 437 -63.96 6.25 -0.46
N THR A 438 -64.34 6.92 0.64
CA THR A 438 -65.34 8.00 0.59
C THR A 438 -64.86 9.18 -0.28
N TRP A 439 -63.60 9.57 -0.14
CA TRP A 439 -62.99 10.60 -0.98
C TRP A 439 -62.95 10.15 -2.45
N LEU A 440 -62.57 8.91 -2.72
CA LEU A 440 -62.53 8.35 -4.08
C LEU A 440 -63.92 8.40 -4.71
N GLU A 441 -64.95 7.96 -4.00
CA GLU A 441 -66.34 8.00 -4.50
C GLU A 441 -66.84 9.42 -4.73
N THR A 442 -66.54 10.36 -3.84
CA THR A 442 -67.08 11.72 -3.90
C THR A 442 -66.28 12.65 -4.82
N THR A 443 -64.96 12.52 -4.87
CA THR A 443 -64.09 13.37 -5.69
C THR A 443 -63.99 12.84 -7.12
N LEU A 444 -63.87 11.52 -7.34
CA LEU A 444 -63.85 10.96 -8.69
C LEU A 444 -65.18 11.20 -9.42
N ALA A 445 -66.30 11.20 -8.71
CA ALA A 445 -67.62 11.53 -9.26
C ALA A 445 -67.79 13.02 -9.60
N ASN A 446 -67.01 13.92 -8.99
CA ASN A 446 -67.14 15.36 -9.15
C ASN A 446 -66.03 16.01 -10.01
N GLU A 447 -64.86 15.38 -10.15
CA GLU A 447 -63.69 15.94 -10.85
C GLU A 447 -63.38 15.28 -12.20
N ILE A 448 -63.98 14.13 -12.52
CA ILE A 448 -63.98 13.65 -13.90
C ILE A 448 -65.09 14.40 -14.64
N GLU A 449 -64.76 15.57 -15.19
CA GLU A 449 -65.50 16.09 -16.33
C GLU A 449 -65.62 14.96 -17.35
N THR A 450 -66.85 14.72 -17.83
CA THR A 450 -67.24 13.73 -18.84
C THR A 450 -66.04 13.32 -19.69
N PRO A 451 -65.62 12.03 -19.72
CA PRO A 451 -64.40 11.64 -20.44
C PRO A 451 -64.46 12.26 -21.82
N VAL A 452 -63.46 13.10 -22.13
CA VAL A 452 -63.36 13.74 -23.44
C VAL A 452 -63.57 12.64 -24.46
N GLY A 453 -64.44 12.84 -25.45
CA GLY A 453 -64.81 11.81 -26.42
C GLY A 453 -63.59 11.23 -27.12
N VAL A 454 -63.00 10.18 -26.54
CA VAL A 454 -61.88 9.47 -27.14
C VAL A 454 -62.47 8.43 -28.07
N THR A 455 -62.32 8.66 -29.36
CA THR A 455 -62.64 7.65 -30.37
C THR A 455 -61.39 6.83 -30.65
N LEU A 456 -61.51 5.51 -30.46
CA LEU A 456 -60.47 4.55 -30.74
C LEU A 456 -60.69 3.97 -32.15
N GLY A 457 -59.72 4.14 -33.03
CA GLY A 457 -59.70 3.46 -34.33
C GLY A 457 -59.41 1.96 -34.20
N ASN A 458 -59.61 1.22 -35.28
CA ASN A 458 -59.28 -0.21 -35.34
C ASN A 458 -57.78 -0.45 -35.09
N TRP A 459 -57.46 -1.53 -34.40
CA TRP A 459 -56.09 -2.04 -34.31
C TRP A 459 -55.55 -2.33 -35.71
N GLN A 460 -54.28 -2.03 -35.92
CA GLN A 460 -53.55 -2.27 -37.15
C GLN A 460 -52.34 -3.15 -36.84
N HIS A 461 -52.05 -4.08 -37.73
CA HIS A 461 -50.96 -5.05 -37.55
C HIS A 461 -50.05 -5.12 -38.76
N ALA A 462 -48.75 -5.26 -38.51
CA ALA A 462 -47.73 -5.58 -39.52
C ALA A 462 -46.78 -6.65 -38.98
N GLY A 463 -46.52 -7.68 -39.78
CA GLY A 463 -45.67 -8.83 -39.45
C GLY A 463 -46.34 -10.17 -39.79
N PRO A 464 -45.73 -11.32 -39.47
CA PRO A 464 -44.44 -11.45 -38.79
C PRO A 464 -43.24 -10.98 -39.62
N PHE A 465 -42.31 -10.31 -38.95
CA PHE A 465 -40.94 -10.12 -39.43
C PHE A 465 -40.10 -11.29 -38.92
N ALA A 466 -40.13 -12.38 -39.69
CA ALA A 466 -39.49 -13.64 -39.30
C ALA A 466 -37.98 -13.50 -39.05
N ALA A 467 -37.50 -14.23 -38.04
CA ALA A 467 -36.10 -14.41 -37.67
C ALA A 467 -35.83 -15.90 -37.39
N GLU A 468 -34.56 -16.30 -37.41
CA GLU A 468 -34.17 -17.70 -37.21
C GLU A 468 -34.39 -18.20 -35.77
N ASN A 469 -34.28 -17.30 -34.78
CA ASN A 469 -34.44 -17.59 -33.37
C ASN A 469 -34.78 -16.32 -32.57
N TYR A 470 -35.13 -16.50 -31.30
CA TYR A 470 -35.58 -15.42 -30.40
C TYR A 470 -34.51 -14.32 -30.23
N ASP A 471 -33.25 -14.69 -30.03
CA ASP A 471 -32.17 -13.71 -29.82
C ASP A 471 -31.95 -12.83 -31.05
N THR A 472 -32.10 -13.42 -32.24
CA THR A 472 -32.02 -12.70 -33.52
C THR A 472 -33.23 -11.79 -33.71
N ALA A 473 -34.44 -12.25 -33.34
CA ALA A 473 -35.64 -11.41 -33.38
C ALA A 473 -35.52 -10.19 -32.44
N LEU A 474 -34.98 -10.39 -31.24
CA LEU A 474 -34.86 -9.35 -30.22
C LEU A 474 -33.77 -8.31 -30.54
N SER A 475 -32.66 -8.73 -31.15
CA SER A 475 -31.52 -7.85 -31.46
C SER A 475 -31.59 -7.16 -32.82
N THR A 476 -32.58 -7.50 -33.66
CA THR A 476 -32.76 -6.92 -34.99
C THR A 476 -33.83 -5.83 -34.96
N ALA A 477 -33.48 -4.62 -35.40
CA ALA A 477 -34.45 -3.56 -35.63
C ALA A 477 -35.18 -3.79 -36.97
N PHE A 478 -36.44 -4.23 -36.93
CA PHE A 478 -37.24 -4.39 -38.14
C PHE A 478 -37.98 -3.09 -38.50
N PRO A 479 -38.19 -2.78 -39.79
CA PRO A 479 -39.16 -1.76 -40.19
C PRO A 479 -40.53 -2.14 -39.58
N PRO A 480 -41.26 -1.25 -38.89
CA PRO A 480 -41.30 0.21 -39.01
C PRO A 480 -40.60 0.99 -37.89
N GLU A 481 -39.68 0.40 -37.12
CA GLU A 481 -39.11 1.04 -35.91
C GLU A 481 -38.43 2.41 -36.15
N SER A 482 -38.00 2.69 -37.38
CA SER A 482 -37.44 3.99 -37.77
C SER A 482 -38.48 5.10 -38.00
N GLY A 483 -39.78 4.79 -37.95
CA GLY A 483 -40.89 5.73 -38.13
C GLY A 483 -42.17 5.05 -38.62
N VAL A 484 -43.32 5.42 -38.03
CA VAL A 484 -44.63 4.84 -38.37
C VAL A 484 -45.22 5.54 -39.60
N ASP A 485 -45.14 4.90 -40.76
CA ASP A 485 -45.86 5.31 -41.97
C ASP A 485 -46.97 4.29 -42.28
N LEU A 486 -48.22 4.72 -42.09
CA LEU A 486 -49.39 3.85 -42.24
C LEU A 486 -49.72 3.49 -43.68
N GLN A 487 -49.13 4.19 -44.64
CA GLN A 487 -49.30 3.94 -46.07
C GLN A 487 -48.15 3.12 -46.66
N ALA A 488 -47.07 2.90 -45.89
CA ALA A 488 -45.91 2.16 -46.35
C ALA A 488 -46.16 0.65 -46.38
N THR A 489 -45.42 -0.01 -47.28
CA THR A 489 -45.25 -1.45 -47.30
C THR A 489 -43.80 -1.77 -46.92
N TYR A 490 -43.61 -2.79 -46.09
CA TYR A 490 -42.33 -3.21 -45.53
C TYR A 490 -41.90 -4.54 -46.16
N LYS A 491 -40.60 -4.83 -46.13
CA LYS A 491 -40.01 -6.08 -46.66
C LYS A 491 -40.33 -6.30 -48.15
N ASP A 492 -39.68 -5.53 -49.03
CA ASP A 492 -39.81 -5.61 -50.49
C ASP A 492 -41.27 -5.51 -51.01
N GLY A 493 -42.12 -4.77 -50.30
CA GLY A 493 -43.52 -4.54 -50.66
C GLY A 493 -44.48 -5.66 -50.25
N THR A 494 -44.02 -6.64 -49.45
CA THR A 494 -44.83 -7.83 -49.10
C THR A 494 -45.64 -7.69 -47.81
N ILE A 495 -45.17 -6.89 -46.85
CA ILE A 495 -45.84 -6.67 -45.56
C ILE A 495 -46.48 -5.29 -45.55
N LYS A 496 -47.74 -5.19 -45.12
CA LYS A 496 -48.45 -3.90 -45.00
C LYS A 496 -49.26 -3.87 -43.71
N TRP A 497 -49.60 -2.67 -43.25
CA TRP A 497 -50.57 -2.51 -42.17
C TRP A 497 -51.93 -3.08 -42.56
N THR A 498 -52.45 -3.96 -41.71
CA THR A 498 -53.77 -4.59 -41.89
C THR A 498 -54.66 -4.21 -40.72
N ALA A 499 -55.84 -3.68 -41.04
CA ALA A 499 -56.83 -3.27 -40.04
C ALA A 499 -57.61 -4.47 -39.51
N HIS A 500 -57.69 -4.60 -38.19
CA HIS A 500 -58.42 -5.63 -37.47
C HIS A 500 -59.55 -4.99 -36.66
N ALA A 501 -60.74 -4.91 -37.25
CA ALA A 501 -61.93 -4.34 -36.60
C ALA A 501 -62.54 -5.29 -35.56
N GLU A 502 -62.22 -6.57 -35.68
CA GLU A 502 -62.63 -7.65 -34.80
C GLU A 502 -61.85 -7.69 -33.49
N TRP A 503 -60.67 -7.09 -33.40
CA TRP A 503 -59.89 -7.07 -32.16
C TRP A 503 -60.46 -6.04 -31.18
N LYS A 504 -60.75 -6.50 -29.96
CA LYS A 504 -61.32 -5.69 -28.87
C LYS A 504 -60.33 -5.57 -27.72
N ASP A 505 -60.32 -4.41 -27.08
CA ASP A 505 -59.49 -4.17 -25.91
C ASP A 505 -59.87 -5.11 -24.77
N GLY A 506 -58.88 -5.71 -24.11
CA GLY A 506 -59.09 -6.65 -23.02
C GLY A 506 -59.48 -8.07 -23.45
N GLU A 507 -59.65 -8.33 -24.76
CA GLU A 507 -59.91 -9.66 -25.29
C GLU A 507 -58.64 -10.28 -25.88
N PHE A 508 -58.42 -11.57 -25.59
CA PHE A 508 -57.28 -12.29 -26.14
C PHE A 508 -57.52 -12.63 -27.61
N THR A 509 -56.62 -12.20 -28.50
CA THR A 509 -56.62 -12.60 -29.91
C THR A 509 -55.30 -13.24 -30.28
N SER A 510 -55.35 -14.41 -30.93
CA SER A 510 -54.15 -15.06 -31.48
C SER A 510 -53.81 -14.44 -32.83
N VAL A 511 -52.66 -13.75 -32.90
CA VAL A 511 -52.16 -13.12 -34.12
C VAL A 511 -50.96 -13.88 -34.72
N LEU A 512 -50.58 -15.00 -34.09
CA LEU A 512 -49.28 -15.61 -34.28
C LEU A 512 -49.44 -16.98 -34.93
N ASP A 513 -48.90 -17.15 -36.14
CA ASP A 513 -48.43 -18.46 -36.57
C ASP A 513 -47.16 -18.82 -35.75
N GLU A 514 -46.68 -20.06 -35.80
CA GLU A 514 -45.49 -20.51 -35.02
C GLU A 514 -44.16 -19.83 -35.46
N THR A 515 -44.23 -18.75 -36.24
CA THR A 515 -43.09 -18.00 -36.74
C THR A 515 -42.43 -17.20 -35.61
N ILE A 516 -41.14 -17.44 -35.38
CA ILE A 516 -40.32 -16.60 -34.51
C ILE A 516 -40.02 -15.30 -35.26
N GLY A 517 -40.43 -14.15 -34.71
CA GLY A 517 -40.23 -12.85 -35.37
C GLY A 517 -40.86 -11.68 -34.63
N ALA A 518 -40.71 -10.47 -35.18
CA ALA A 518 -41.34 -9.27 -34.63
C ALA A 518 -42.72 -9.03 -35.25
N HIS A 519 -43.66 -8.51 -34.44
CA HIS A 519 -44.96 -8.03 -34.89
C HIS A 519 -45.19 -6.64 -34.32
N TYR A 520 -45.74 -5.76 -35.14
CA TYR A 520 -46.03 -4.39 -34.74
C TYR A 520 -47.53 -4.16 -34.73
N LEU A 521 -47.99 -3.46 -33.70
CA LEU A 521 -49.37 -3.08 -33.48
C LEU A 521 -49.46 -1.58 -33.30
N HIS A 522 -50.45 -0.95 -33.92
CA HIS A 522 -50.81 0.43 -33.58
C HIS A 522 -52.31 0.65 -33.71
N ARG A 523 -52.79 1.77 -33.17
CA ARG A 523 -54.15 2.26 -33.39
C ARG A 523 -54.16 3.78 -33.33
N LEU A 524 -55.10 4.40 -34.02
CA LEU A 524 -55.31 5.85 -33.91
C LEU A 524 -56.22 6.12 -32.70
N VAL A 525 -55.84 7.08 -31.87
CA VAL A 525 -56.65 7.57 -30.75
C VAL A 525 -56.92 9.05 -31.02
N THR A 526 -58.18 9.41 -31.23
CA THR A 526 -58.57 10.81 -31.45
C THR A 526 -59.37 11.31 -30.26
N SER A 527 -59.02 12.49 -29.75
CA SER A 527 -59.74 13.16 -28.67
C SER A 527 -60.32 14.48 -29.18
N ASP A 528 -61.48 14.88 -28.66
CA ASP A 528 -62.14 16.13 -29.03
C ASP A 528 -61.43 17.39 -28.48
N VAL A 529 -60.29 17.27 -27.77
CA VAL A 529 -59.50 18.44 -27.30
C VAL A 529 -58.79 19.18 -28.46
N ASP A 530 -58.62 18.53 -29.61
CA ASP A 530 -57.89 19.10 -30.77
C ASP A 530 -58.81 19.58 -31.92
N LYS A 531 -60.07 19.96 -31.64
CA LYS A 531 -60.99 20.59 -32.60
C LYS A 531 -61.30 22.05 -32.30
#